data_AF-A0A9D6JFT7-F1
#
_entry.id   AF-A0A9D6JFT7-F1
#
_cell.length_a   1.000
_cell.length_b   1.000
_cell.length_c   1.000
_cell.angle_alpha   90.00
_cell.angle_beta   90.00
_cell.angle_gamma   90.00
#
_symmetry.space_group_name_H-M   'P 1'
#
loop_
_entity.id
_entity.type
_entity.pdbx_description
1 polymer ?
#
loop_
_entity_poly.entity_id
_entity_poly.type
_entity_poly.pdbx_seq_one_letter_code
_entity_poly.pdbx_strand_id
1 'polypeptide(L)'
;MPRGPRLDTPGALHHVMARGLDRQVIFRDDRDRDDFVRRLAALAEGGAWLVYAWALLPNHFHLLVRTAKRSLARTMRSLLTGYAGAFNRRHRRRGH
;
A
#
# COMPACT_ATOMS: atom_id res chain seq x y z
N MET A 1 23.88 -0.94 14.63
CA MET A 1 23.66 0.47 14.26
C MET A 1 22.17 0.76 14.21
N PRO A 2 21.66 1.79 14.91
CA PRO A 2 20.27 2.19 14.77
C PRO A 2 20.03 2.66 13.33
N ARG A 3 18.94 2.21 12.72
CA ARG A 3 18.51 2.73 11.41
C ARG A 3 18.13 4.20 11.59
N GLY A 4 18.64 5.08 10.72
CA GLY A 4 18.23 6.48 10.70
C GLY A 4 16.73 6.62 10.48
N PRO A 5 16.13 7.75 10.90
CA PRO A 5 14.71 8.01 10.66
C PRO A 5 14.41 7.95 9.16
N ARG A 6 13.27 7.36 8.82
CA ARG A 6 12.80 7.34 7.43
C ARG A 6 12.60 8.79 6.96
N LEU A 7 13.26 9.16 5.88
CA LEU A 7 13.02 10.45 5.22
C LEU A 7 11.57 10.46 4.69
N ASP A 8 10.71 11.29 5.26
CA ASP A 8 9.30 11.42 4.86
C ASP A 8 9.02 12.89 4.55
N THR A 9 9.57 13.36 3.42
CA THR A 9 9.48 14.74 2.94
C THR A 9 8.84 14.75 1.55
N PRO A 10 8.09 15.81 1.16
CA PRO A 10 7.59 15.94 -0.20
C PRO A 10 8.69 15.80 -1.26
N GLY A 11 8.41 15.09 -2.35
CA GLY A 11 9.35 14.85 -3.44
C GLY A 11 10.32 13.68 -3.23
N ALA A 12 10.34 13.06 -2.05
CA ALA A 12 11.17 11.89 -1.80
C ALA A 12 10.65 10.65 -2.55
N LEU A 13 11.59 9.92 -3.17
CA LEU A 13 11.31 8.66 -3.85
C LEU A 13 11.45 7.49 -2.87
N HIS A 14 10.46 6.61 -2.86
CA HIS A 14 10.40 5.45 -1.98
C HIS A 14 10.12 4.18 -2.75
N HIS A 15 10.92 3.15 -2.45
CA HIS A 15 10.53 1.76 -2.65
C HIS A 15 9.85 1.27 -1.37
N VAL A 16 8.56 1.00 -1.46
CA VAL A 16 7.77 0.47 -0.35
C VAL A 16 7.58 -1.03 -0.57
N MET A 17 7.84 -1.83 0.46
CA MET A 17 7.48 -3.23 0.50
C MET A 17 6.62 -3.50 1.74
N ALA A 18 5.51 -4.22 1.57
CA ALA A 18 4.77 -4.79 2.69
C ALA A 18 4.44 -6.25 2.42
N ARG A 19 4.52 -7.06 3.48
CA ARG A 19 4.32 -8.51 3.44
C ARG A 19 3.29 -8.89 4.49
N GLY A 20 2.45 -9.87 4.17
CA GLY A 20 1.51 -10.46 5.11
C GLY A 20 2.22 -11.10 6.30
N LEU A 21 1.62 -10.98 7.48
CA LEU A 21 2.06 -11.71 8.67
C LEU A 21 2.11 -13.21 8.37
N ASP A 22 3.14 -13.91 8.84
CA ASP A 22 3.37 -15.34 8.60
C ASP A 22 3.28 -15.74 7.12
N ARG A 23 3.68 -14.82 6.23
CA ARG A 23 3.62 -14.98 4.77
C ARG A 23 2.20 -15.29 4.27
N GLN A 24 1.17 -14.91 5.01
CA GLN A 24 -0.21 -15.13 4.64
C GLN A 24 -0.52 -14.52 3.26
N VAL A 25 -1.42 -15.18 2.53
CA VAL A 25 -1.96 -14.62 1.29
C VAL A 25 -2.77 -13.36 1.63
N ILE A 26 -2.33 -12.23 1.08
CA ILE A 26 -2.96 -10.92 1.17
C ILE A 26 -3.70 -10.53 -0.11
N PHE A 27 -3.46 -11.20 -1.25
CA PHE A 27 -4.28 -11.12 -2.46
C PHE A 27 -4.64 -12.54 -2.89
N ARG A 28 -5.91 -12.94 -2.73
CA ARG A 28 -6.36 -14.32 -3.05
C ARG A 28 -6.69 -14.51 -4.52
N ASP A 29 -7.11 -13.45 -5.19
CA ASP A 29 -7.47 -13.45 -6.61
C ASP A 29 -7.31 -12.06 -7.23
N ASP A 30 -7.58 -11.95 -8.53
CA ASP A 30 -7.39 -10.70 -9.26
C ASP A 30 -8.35 -9.59 -8.82
N ARG A 31 -9.53 -9.93 -8.31
CA ARG A 31 -10.44 -8.91 -7.75
C ARG A 31 -9.86 -8.24 -6.50
N ASP A 32 -9.05 -8.95 -5.71
CA ASP A 32 -8.32 -8.34 -4.58
C ASP A 32 -7.23 -7.40 -5.10
N ARG A 33 -6.51 -7.80 -6.14
CA ARG A 33 -5.48 -6.98 -6.79
C ARG A 33 -6.10 -5.71 -7.39
N ASP A 34 -7.23 -5.84 -8.07
CA ASP A 34 -7.95 -4.73 -8.68
C ASP A 34 -8.46 -3.74 -7.63
N ASP A 35 -8.96 -4.21 -6.48
CA ASP A 35 -9.36 -3.32 -5.38
C ASP A 35 -8.17 -2.50 -4.87
N PHE A 36 -7.01 -3.15 -4.71
CA PHE A 36 -5.80 -2.47 -4.28
C PHE A 36 -5.32 -1.44 -5.30
N VAL A 37 -5.29 -1.80 -6.60
CA VAL A 37 -4.89 -0.87 -7.68
C VAL A 37 -5.87 0.29 -7.78
N ARG A 38 -7.19 0.07 -7.69
CA ARG A 38 -8.18 1.16 -7.67
C ARG A 38 -7.94 2.15 -6.53
N ARG A 39 -7.61 1.66 -5.34
CA ARG A 39 -7.28 2.52 -4.18
C ARG A 39 -5.98 3.28 -4.41
N LEU A 40 -4.96 2.62 -4.96
CA LEU A 40 -3.69 3.26 -5.30
C LEU A 40 -3.88 4.36 -6.35
N ALA A 41 -4.70 4.11 -7.37
CA ALA A 41 -5.08 5.08 -8.41
C ALA A 41 -5.80 6.29 -7.80
N ALA A 42 -6.79 6.09 -6.94
CA ALA A 42 -7.50 7.18 -6.27
C ALA A 42 -6.56 8.06 -5.40
N LEU A 43 -5.54 7.46 -4.79
CA LEU A 43 -4.51 8.22 -4.05
C LEU A 43 -3.60 9.02 -4.99
N ALA A 44 -3.28 8.48 -6.16
CA ALA A 44 -2.50 9.18 -7.18
C ALA A 44 -3.28 10.35 -7.78
N GLU A 45 -4.53 10.14 -8.18
CA GLU A 45 -5.45 11.17 -8.69
C GLU A 45 -5.69 12.28 -7.66
N GLY A 46 -5.82 11.93 -6.39
CA GLY A 46 -5.90 12.88 -5.28
C GLY A 46 -4.61 13.65 -4.98
N GLY A 47 -3.53 13.39 -5.72
CA GLY A 47 -2.23 14.06 -5.57
C GLY A 47 -1.47 13.67 -4.29
N ALA A 48 -1.78 12.51 -3.70
CA ALA A 48 -1.05 12.03 -2.53
C ALA A 48 0.36 11.55 -2.92
N TRP A 49 0.46 10.81 -4.03
CA TRP A 49 1.70 10.26 -4.59
C TRP A 49 1.75 10.37 -6.10
N LEU A 50 2.97 10.35 -6.64
CA LEU A 50 3.23 9.92 -8.01
C LEU A 50 3.66 8.47 -7.98
N VAL A 51 2.99 7.61 -8.73
CA VAL A 51 3.22 6.16 -8.76
C VAL A 51 3.96 5.81 -10.04
N TYR A 52 5.17 5.26 -9.92
CA TYR A 52 6.00 4.87 -11.06
C TYR A 52 5.83 3.40 -11.43
N ALA A 53 5.69 2.54 -10.42
CA ALA A 53 5.54 1.11 -10.61
C ALA A 53 4.88 0.45 -9.39
N TRP A 54 4.26 -0.70 -9.61
CA TRP A 54 3.80 -1.60 -8.56
C TRP A 54 3.96 -3.06 -8.99
N ALA A 55 4.18 -3.93 -8.01
CA ALA A 55 4.13 -5.38 -8.19
C ALA A 55 3.32 -5.98 -7.05
N LEU A 56 2.28 -6.75 -7.39
CA LEU A 56 1.43 -7.42 -6.42
C LEU A 56 1.74 -8.91 -6.47
N LEU A 57 2.11 -9.52 -5.36
CA LEU A 57 2.35 -10.95 -5.21
C LEU A 57 1.40 -11.51 -4.16
N PRO A 58 1.05 -12.80 -4.17
CA PRO A 58 0.00 -13.33 -3.29
C PRO A 58 0.14 -12.94 -1.81
N ASN A 59 1.36 -12.84 -1.28
CA ASN A 59 1.63 -12.53 0.13
C ASN A 59 2.40 -11.22 0.39
N HIS A 60 2.74 -10.43 -0.63
CA HIS A 60 3.41 -9.14 -0.46
C HIS A 60 3.25 -8.25 -1.68
N PHE A 61 3.58 -6.98 -1.55
CA PHE A 61 3.61 -6.07 -2.68
C PHE A 61 4.82 -5.14 -2.62
N HIS A 62 5.14 -4.56 -3.77
CA HIS A 62 6.12 -3.50 -3.94
C HIS A 62 5.49 -2.30 -4.62
N LEU A 63 5.81 -1.08 -4.14
CA LEU A 63 5.43 0.18 -4.78
C LEU A 63 6.68 1.04 -4.98
N LEU A 64 6.78 1.70 -6.13
CA LEU A 64 7.75 2.77 -6.37
C LEU A 64 6.98 4.08 -6.46
N VAL A 65 7.09 4.91 -5.43
CA VAL A 65 6.27 6.13 -5.29
C VAL A 65 7.12 7.34 -4.92
N ARG A 66 6.77 8.50 -5.45
CA ARG A 66 7.28 9.79 -4.97
C ARG A 66 6.22 10.50 -4.14
N THR A 67 6.57 10.90 -2.93
CA THR A 67 5.68 11.67 -2.04
C THR A 67 5.34 13.02 -2.65
N ALA A 68 4.11 13.48 -2.44
CA ALA A 68 3.67 14.81 -2.86
C ALA A 68 3.05 15.55 -1.67
N LYS A 69 1.74 15.85 -1.70
CA LYS A 69 1.06 16.68 -0.71
C LYS A 69 0.86 16.00 0.65
N ARG A 70 1.00 14.67 0.72
CA ARG A 70 0.77 13.88 1.95
C ARG A 70 1.99 13.02 2.26
N SER A 71 2.29 12.89 3.55
CA SER A 71 3.37 12.01 4.02
C SER A 71 3.14 10.55 3.59
N LEU A 72 4.23 9.82 3.40
CA LEU A 72 4.23 8.41 3.09
C LEU A 72 3.44 7.64 4.16
N ALA A 73 3.66 7.94 5.44
CA ALA A 73 2.97 7.29 6.56
C ALA A 73 1.44 7.43 6.47
N ARG A 74 0.96 8.66 6.26
CA ARG A 74 -0.48 8.95 6.24
C ARG A 74 -1.16 8.34 5.03
N THR A 75 -0.47 8.28 3.90
CA THR A 75 -1.00 7.72 2.66
C THR A 75 -0.99 6.20 2.70
N MET A 76 0.08 5.57 3.22
CA MET A 76 0.15 4.12 3.46
C MET A 76 -0.95 3.65 4.43
N ARG A 77 -1.19 4.38 5.52
CA ARG A 77 -2.29 4.07 6.46
C ARG A 77 -3.64 4.06 5.74
N SER A 78 -3.92 5.08 4.93
CA SER A 78 -5.16 5.20 4.16
C SER A 78 -5.34 4.02 3.19
N LEU A 79 -4.29 3.68 2.45
CA LEU A 79 -4.30 2.57 1.48
C LEU A 79 -4.56 1.23 2.18
N LEU A 80 -3.77 0.92 3.20
CA LEU A 80 -3.80 -0.37 3.89
C LEU A 80 -5.08 -0.57 4.70
N THR A 81 -5.54 0.43 5.45
CA THR A 81 -6.78 0.31 6.22
C THR A 81 -8.00 0.12 5.31
N GLY A 82 -8.05 0.86 4.20
CA GLY A 82 -9.13 0.70 3.22
C GLY A 82 -9.14 -0.69 2.60
N TYR A 83 -7.96 -1.18 2.19
CA TYR A 83 -7.81 -2.50 1.59
C TYR A 83 -8.13 -3.62 2.59
N ALA A 84 -7.54 -3.60 3.79
CA ALA A 84 -7.76 -4.62 4.82
C ALA A 84 -9.24 -4.75 5.18
N GLY A 85 -9.96 -3.64 5.33
CA GLY A 85 -11.39 -3.65 5.59
C GLY A 85 -12.22 -4.28 4.46
N ALA A 86 -11.89 -3.98 3.20
CA ALA A 86 -12.56 -4.58 2.05
C ALA A 86 -12.25 -6.07 1.90
N PHE A 87 -10.99 -6.44 2.04
CA PHE A 87 -10.52 -7.83 2.00
C PHE A 87 -11.19 -8.67 3.09
N ASN A 88 -11.21 -8.18 4.34
CA ASN A 88 -11.80 -8.89 5.47
C ASN A 88 -13.31 -9.12 5.28
N ARG A 89 -14.04 -8.10 4.83
CA ARG A 89 -15.46 -8.22 4.53
C ARG A 89 -15.73 -9.23 3.41
N ARG A 90 -14.97 -9.17 2.33
CA ARG A 90 -15.12 -10.06 1.17
C ARG A 90 -14.84 -11.53 1.53
N HIS A 91 -13.79 -11.75 2.30
CA HIS A 91 -13.31 -13.10 2.67
C HIS A 91 -13.82 -13.58 4.03
N ARG A 92 -14.79 -12.87 4.63
CA ARG A 92 -15.37 -13.14 5.96
C ARG A 92 -14.31 -13.36 7.05
N ARG A 93 -13.21 -12.61 6.99
CA ARG A 93 -12.15 -12.64 8.00
C ARG A 93 -12.42 -11.59 9.08
N ARG A 94 -11.95 -11.88 10.29
CA ARG A 94 -11.79 -10.90 11.37
C ARG A 94 -10.31 -10.53 11.45
N GLY A 95 -10.00 -9.23 11.42
CA GLY A 95 -8.63 -8.70 11.43
C GLY A 95 -8.60 -7.18 11.25
N HIS A 96 -7.46 -6.57 11.53
CA HIS A 96 -7.19 -5.14 11.40
C HIS A 96 -6.14 -4.85 10.34
#